data_AF-A0A178XP42-F1
#
_entry.id   AF-A0A178XP42-F1
#
_cell.length_a   1.000
_cell.length_b   1.000
_cell.length_c   1.000
_cell.angle_alpha   90.00
_cell.angle_beta   90.00
_cell.angle_gamma   90.00
#
_symmetry.space_group_name_H-M   'P 1'
#
loop_
_entity.id
_entity.type
_entity.pdbx_description
1 polymer ?
#
loop_
_entity_poly.entity_id
_entity_poly.type
_entity_poly.pdbx_seq_one_letter_code
_entity_poly.pdbx_strand_id
1 'polypeptide(L)'
;MTLSGSALTIGAFDGVHSGHQALIRSTVLSAQRLGVPSVVYTFDPPPKALLCGARPLTSIGEKVARISALGPDHIVVARFDAAYRARTATDFIQDLGRIAPLVIWIGSDFRFGSCKKGTPELLAGYFDTRILPAVCCESGEVVSSTRIRALRAAGRVLEAERLEGWSELLPFRRSSDNGGHHATA
;
A
#
# COMPACT_ATOMS: atom_id res chain seq x y z
N MET A 1 -10.61 -13.96 12.70
CA MET A 1 -10.99 -14.35 11.33
C MET A 1 -10.11 -15.53 10.96
N THR A 2 -10.70 -16.68 10.66
CA THR A 2 -9.95 -17.88 10.27
C THR A 2 -10.20 -18.09 8.79
N LEU A 3 -9.17 -17.88 7.97
CA LEU A 3 -9.22 -18.13 6.53
C LEU A 3 -8.71 -19.54 6.24
N SER A 4 -9.36 -20.26 5.33
CA SER A 4 -8.86 -21.52 4.79
C SER A 4 -7.84 -21.32 3.64
N GLY A 5 -7.79 -20.10 3.09
CA GLY A 5 -6.87 -19.68 2.04
C GLY A 5 -7.02 -18.18 1.77
N SER A 6 -5.98 -17.53 1.25
CA SER A 6 -6.04 -16.14 0.79
C SER A 6 -5.00 -15.83 -0.30
N ALA A 7 -5.22 -14.75 -1.05
CA ALA A 7 -4.16 -14.07 -1.78
C ALA A 7 -3.79 -12.80 -1.01
N LEU A 8 -2.51 -12.63 -0.69
CA LEU A 8 -2.05 -11.59 0.22
C LEU A 8 -1.10 -10.62 -0.50
N THR A 9 -1.18 -9.33 -0.17
CA THR A 9 -0.06 -8.39 -0.37
C THR A 9 0.25 -7.65 0.90
N ILE A 10 1.52 -7.26 1.06
CA ILE A 10 2.03 -6.64 2.28
C ILE A 10 2.91 -5.45 1.90
N GLY A 11 2.67 -4.31 2.55
CA GLY A 11 3.44 -3.10 2.27
C GLY A 11 3.06 -1.92 3.13
N ALA A 12 3.94 -0.92 3.18
CA ALA A 12 3.66 0.34 3.86
C ALA A 12 2.48 1.09 3.24
N PHE A 13 2.30 0.95 1.92
CA PHE A 13 1.24 1.56 1.11
C PHE A 13 1.04 3.06 1.35
N ASP A 14 2.08 3.79 1.78
CA ASP A 14 1.98 5.22 2.08
C ASP A 14 1.83 6.02 0.78
N GLY A 15 0.72 6.76 0.67
CA GLY A 15 0.30 7.42 -0.57
C GLY A 15 -0.45 6.53 -1.57
N VAL A 16 -0.40 5.20 -1.44
CA VAL A 16 -1.04 4.23 -2.36
C VAL A 16 -0.82 4.61 -3.84
N HIS A 17 0.42 4.91 -4.22
CA HIS A 17 0.80 5.34 -5.57
C HIS A 17 0.64 4.23 -6.62
N SER A 18 0.84 4.55 -7.91
CA SER A 18 0.59 3.60 -9.02
C SER A 18 1.29 2.23 -8.85
N GLY A 19 2.53 2.20 -8.35
CA GLY A 19 3.21 0.95 -7.97
C GLY A 19 2.48 0.12 -6.90
N HIS A 20 1.94 0.75 -5.85
CA HIS A 20 1.12 0.08 -4.84
C HIS A 20 -0.20 -0.40 -5.43
N GLN A 21 -0.84 0.40 -6.29
CA GLN A 21 -2.09 0.04 -6.94
C GLN A 21 -1.92 -1.21 -7.82
N ALA A 22 -0.82 -1.29 -8.57
CA ALA A 22 -0.50 -2.46 -9.38
C ALA A 22 -0.31 -3.72 -8.51
N LEU A 23 0.37 -3.59 -7.37
CA LEU A 23 0.56 -4.70 -6.44
C LEU A 23 -0.78 -5.19 -5.85
N ILE A 24 -1.62 -4.28 -5.38
CA ILE A 24 -2.94 -4.61 -4.82
C ILE A 24 -3.85 -5.25 -5.87
N ARG A 25 -3.89 -4.70 -7.10
CA ARG A 25 -4.68 -5.28 -8.21
C ARG A 25 -4.21 -6.68 -8.57
N SER A 26 -2.91 -6.94 -8.60
CA SER A 26 -2.37 -8.29 -8.84
C SER A 26 -2.84 -9.27 -7.77
N THR A 27 -2.91 -8.85 -6.51
CA THR A 27 -3.45 -9.66 -5.41
C THR A 27 -4.93 -9.95 -5.58
N VAL A 28 -5.75 -8.93 -5.87
CA VAL A 28 -7.18 -9.09 -6.11
C VAL A 28 -7.44 -10.07 -7.27
N LEU A 29 -6.74 -9.89 -8.39
CA LEU A 29 -6.84 -10.80 -9.55
C LEU A 29 -6.36 -12.22 -9.25
N SER A 30 -5.34 -12.39 -8.40
CA SER A 30 -4.92 -13.73 -7.95
C SER A 30 -5.96 -14.38 -7.06
N ALA A 31 -6.57 -13.62 -6.14
CA ALA A 31 -7.62 -14.09 -5.24
C ALA A 31 -8.84 -14.61 -6.02
N GLN A 32 -9.31 -13.81 -7.00
CA GLN A 32 -10.41 -14.17 -7.90
C GLN A 32 -10.12 -15.47 -8.67
N ARG A 33 -8.91 -15.61 -9.22
CA ARG A 33 -8.51 -16.83 -9.96
C ARG A 33 -8.44 -18.07 -9.08
N LEU A 34 -8.06 -17.90 -7.81
CA LEU A 34 -7.93 -18.99 -6.84
C LEU A 34 -9.23 -19.28 -6.08
N GLY A 35 -10.27 -18.45 -6.23
CA GLY A 35 -11.52 -18.58 -5.48
C GLY A 35 -11.35 -18.36 -3.97
N VAL A 36 -10.40 -17.50 -3.56
CA VAL A 36 -10.12 -17.18 -2.14
C VAL A 36 -10.18 -15.67 -1.89
N PRO A 37 -10.34 -15.22 -0.63
CA PRO A 37 -10.30 -13.79 -0.29
C PRO A 37 -8.95 -13.13 -0.58
N SER A 38 -9.00 -11.88 -1.02
CA SER A 38 -7.86 -10.98 -1.16
C SER A 38 -7.62 -10.19 0.13
N VAL A 39 -6.36 -10.12 0.56
CA VAL A 39 -5.97 -9.43 1.79
C VAL A 39 -4.85 -8.42 1.49
N VAL A 40 -5.04 -7.19 1.94
CA VAL A 40 -3.99 -6.16 1.95
C VAL A 40 -3.54 -5.94 3.39
N TYR A 41 -2.30 -6.30 3.70
CA TYR A 41 -1.69 -6.06 5.00
C TYR A 41 -0.84 -4.79 4.94
N THR A 42 -1.20 -3.81 5.76
CA THR A 42 -0.52 -2.52 5.84
C THR A 42 -0.20 -2.11 7.27
N PHE A 43 0.45 -0.96 7.41
CA PHE A 43 1.05 -0.48 8.65
C PHE A 43 0.61 0.94 8.96
N ASP A 44 0.29 1.20 10.22
CA ASP A 44 0.06 2.56 10.72
C ASP A 44 0.78 2.83 12.05
N PRO A 45 1.59 3.90 12.14
CA PRO A 45 2.02 4.76 11.04
C PRO A 45 2.87 3.98 10.00
N PRO A 46 3.08 4.51 8.79
CA PRO A 46 4.01 3.89 7.83
C PRO A 46 5.39 3.70 8.46
N PRO A 47 6.12 2.58 8.21
CA PRO A 47 7.39 2.30 8.86
C PRO A 47 8.44 3.42 8.76
N LYS A 48 8.48 4.14 7.64
CA LYS A 48 9.39 5.27 7.46
C LYS A 48 9.11 6.45 8.41
N ALA A 49 7.90 6.60 8.92
CA ALA A 49 7.59 7.62 9.91
C ALA A 49 8.32 7.34 11.23
N LEU A 50 8.26 6.10 11.72
CA LEU A 50 8.94 5.72 12.95
C LEU A 50 10.46 5.53 12.75
N LEU A 51 10.89 4.96 11.62
CA LEU A 51 12.29 4.59 11.38
C LEU A 51 13.16 5.77 10.91
N CYS A 52 12.57 6.77 10.26
CA CYS A 52 13.31 7.85 9.62
C CYS A 52 12.71 9.25 9.89
N GLY A 53 11.67 9.36 10.73
CA GLY A 53 10.98 10.63 10.97
C GLY A 53 10.24 11.16 9.73
N ALA A 54 9.98 10.32 8.72
CA ALA A 54 9.34 10.77 7.49
C ALA A 54 7.86 11.09 7.72
N ARG A 55 7.40 12.27 7.26
CA ARG A 55 5.97 12.59 7.27
C ARG A 55 5.18 11.59 6.41
N PRO A 56 4.09 10.98 6.91
CA PRO A 56 3.18 10.18 6.10
C PRO A 56 2.64 10.99 4.91
N LEU A 57 2.48 10.35 3.75
CA LEU A 57 1.93 10.97 2.55
C LEU A 57 0.40 11.13 2.62
N THR A 58 -0.26 10.20 3.32
CA THR A 58 -1.72 10.17 3.49
C THR A 58 -2.06 9.93 4.96
N SER A 59 -3.23 10.40 5.39
CA SER A 59 -3.81 9.97 6.67
C SER A 59 -4.15 8.47 6.64
N ILE A 60 -4.35 7.84 7.80
CA ILE A 60 -4.81 6.45 7.85
C ILE A 60 -6.17 6.27 7.16
N GLY A 61 -7.11 7.21 7.37
CA GLY A 61 -8.43 7.18 6.72
C GLY A 61 -8.33 7.24 5.20
N GLU A 62 -7.49 8.13 4.67
CA GLU A 62 -7.26 8.24 3.24
C GLU A 62 -6.54 7.01 2.66
N LYS A 63 -5.54 6.47 3.36
CA LYS A 63 -4.86 5.23 2.97
C LYS A 63 -5.84 4.06 2.88
N VAL A 64 -6.71 3.88 3.88
CA VAL A 64 -7.74 2.84 3.88
C VAL A 64 -8.73 3.07 2.73
N ALA A 65 -9.25 4.29 2.55
CA ALA A 65 -10.17 4.61 1.46
C ALA A 65 -9.58 4.31 0.08
N ARG A 66 -8.32 4.71 -0.15
CA ARG A 66 -7.56 4.43 -1.38
C ARG A 66 -7.39 2.91 -1.59
N ILE A 67 -7.00 2.17 -0.56
CA ILE A 67 -6.88 0.70 -0.66
C ILE A 67 -8.25 0.05 -0.95
N SER A 68 -9.31 0.47 -0.26
CA SER A 68 -10.68 -0.03 -0.48
C SER A 68 -11.17 0.20 -1.91
N ALA A 69 -10.84 1.35 -2.50
CA ALA A 69 -11.20 1.67 -3.89
C ALA A 69 -10.58 0.70 -4.93
N LEU A 70 -9.55 -0.07 -4.54
CA LEU A 70 -8.92 -1.08 -5.40
C LEU A 70 -9.56 -2.47 -5.27
N GLY A 71 -10.56 -2.62 -4.40
CA GLY A 71 -11.39 -3.81 -4.29
C GLY A 71 -10.84 -5.04 -3.56
N PRO A 72 -9.94 -4.94 -2.55
CA PRO A 72 -9.63 -6.10 -1.73
C PRO A 72 -10.78 -6.45 -0.78
N ASP A 73 -10.92 -7.74 -0.43
CA ASP A 73 -11.95 -8.22 0.51
C ASP A 73 -11.63 -7.80 1.94
N HIS A 74 -10.34 -7.78 2.30
CA HIS A 74 -9.89 -7.44 3.65
C HIS A 74 -8.67 -6.51 3.64
N ILE A 75 -8.68 -5.58 4.59
CA ILE A 75 -7.54 -4.69 4.88
C ILE A 75 -7.14 -4.91 6.33
N VAL A 76 -5.91 -5.39 6.55
CA VAL A 76 -5.30 -5.51 7.87
C VAL A 76 -4.41 -4.30 8.10
N VAL A 77 -4.72 -3.50 9.13
CA VAL A 77 -3.88 -2.37 9.55
C VAL A 77 -3.14 -2.75 10.82
N ALA A 78 -1.87 -3.12 10.69
CA ALA A 78 -1.03 -3.39 11.84
C ALA A 78 -0.46 -2.10 12.43
N ARG A 79 -0.53 -1.97 13.75
CA ARG A 79 0.14 -0.89 14.47
C ARG A 79 1.65 -1.07 14.36
N PHE A 80 2.35 -0.14 13.72
CA PHE A 80 3.80 -0.17 13.58
C PHE A 80 4.46 0.69 14.65
N ASP A 81 4.70 0.08 15.81
CA ASP A 81 5.36 0.71 16.95
C ASP A 81 6.69 0.03 17.29
N ALA A 82 7.29 0.42 18.42
CA ALA A 82 8.55 -0.16 18.89
C ALA A 82 8.47 -1.67 19.10
N ALA A 83 7.32 -2.18 19.57
CA ALA A 83 7.11 -3.61 19.74
C ALA A 83 7.04 -4.32 18.38
N TYR A 84 6.32 -3.77 17.40
CA TYR A 84 6.29 -4.34 16.05
C TYR A 84 7.68 -4.33 15.40
N ARG A 85 8.45 -3.25 15.57
CA ARG A 85 9.82 -3.13 15.04
C ARG A 85 10.77 -4.20 15.62
N ALA A 86 10.57 -4.60 16.87
CA ALA A 86 11.42 -5.59 17.54
C ALA A 86 11.21 -7.03 17.04
N ARG A 87 10.10 -7.29 16.35
CA ARG A 87 9.74 -8.62 15.86
C ARG A 87 10.76 -9.19 14.89
N THR A 88 11.08 -10.46 15.04
CA THR A 88 12.00 -11.16 14.14
C THR A 88 11.35 -11.46 12.79
N ALA A 89 12.16 -11.87 11.81
CA ALA A 89 11.65 -12.37 10.53
C ALA A 89 10.76 -13.61 10.74
N THR A 90 11.13 -14.48 11.69
CA THR A 90 10.35 -15.68 12.06
C THR A 90 8.99 -15.31 12.64
N ASP A 91 8.94 -14.36 13.58
CA ASP A 91 7.66 -13.91 14.15
C ASP A 91 6.74 -13.35 13.08
N PHE A 92 7.31 -12.62 12.11
CA PHE A 92 6.55 -12.05 11.00
C PHE A 92 5.98 -13.16 10.09
N ILE A 93 6.80 -14.14 9.70
CA ILE A 93 6.38 -15.29 8.89
C ILE A 93 5.26 -16.07 9.59
N GLN A 94 5.38 -16.31 10.90
CA GLN A 94 4.34 -17.00 11.67
C GLN A 94 3.01 -16.24 11.65
N ASP A 95 3.04 -14.92 11.77
CA ASP A 95 1.84 -14.10 11.67
C ASP A 95 1.21 -14.14 10.29
N LEU A 96 2.02 -14.11 9.22
CA LEU A 96 1.50 -14.27 7.87
C LEU A 96 0.82 -15.63 7.69
N GLY A 97 1.37 -16.69 8.28
CA GLY A 97 0.77 -18.03 8.27
C GLY A 97 -0.65 -18.06 8.85
N ARG A 98 -0.98 -17.19 9.81
CA ARG A 98 -2.34 -17.09 10.39
C ARG A 98 -3.37 -16.51 9.42
N ILE A 99 -2.93 -15.90 8.31
CA ILE A 99 -3.77 -15.37 7.23
C ILE A 99 -3.96 -16.43 6.12
N ALA A 100 -3.31 -17.59 6.26
CA ALA A 100 -3.37 -18.71 5.31
C ALA A 100 -3.13 -18.30 3.84
N PRO A 101 -2.06 -17.55 3.51
CA PRO A 101 -1.82 -17.14 2.13
C PRO A 101 -1.46 -18.34 1.25
N LEU A 102 -2.23 -18.54 0.19
CA LEU A 102 -1.89 -19.42 -0.92
C LEU A 102 -0.89 -18.76 -1.88
N VAL A 103 -0.91 -17.43 -1.96
CA VAL A 103 0.06 -16.64 -2.71
C VAL A 103 0.29 -15.28 -2.03
N ILE A 104 1.53 -14.81 -2.03
CA ILE A 104 1.91 -13.48 -1.52
C ILE A 104 2.53 -12.65 -2.64
N TRP A 105 1.96 -11.47 -2.90
CA TRP A 105 2.49 -10.46 -3.81
C TRP A 105 3.28 -9.39 -3.04
N ILE A 106 4.53 -9.18 -3.41
CA ILE A 106 5.41 -8.14 -2.84
C ILE A 106 6.14 -7.34 -3.94
N GLY A 107 6.59 -6.13 -3.59
CA GLY A 107 7.53 -5.39 -4.43
C GLY A 107 8.96 -5.95 -4.33
N SER A 108 9.79 -5.67 -5.33
CA SER A 108 11.19 -6.14 -5.38
C SER A 108 12.07 -5.60 -4.25
N ASP A 109 11.73 -4.45 -3.66
CA ASP A 109 12.45 -3.83 -2.56
C ASP A 109 11.90 -4.21 -1.16
N PHE A 110 10.97 -5.16 -1.10
CA PHE A 110 10.32 -5.57 0.14
C PHE A 110 11.34 -6.11 1.16
N ARG A 111 11.22 -5.63 2.40
CA ARG A 111 12.02 -6.06 3.55
C ARG A 111 11.12 -6.15 4.79
N PHE A 112 11.37 -7.15 5.63
CA PHE A 112 10.59 -7.39 6.84
C PHE A 112 11.44 -7.86 8.02
N GLY A 113 10.81 -7.95 9.19
CA GLY A 113 11.49 -8.28 10.44
C GLY A 113 12.46 -7.21 10.93
N SER A 114 12.92 -7.40 12.16
CA SER A 114 13.88 -6.53 12.83
C SER A 114 15.14 -6.36 11.99
N CYS A 115 15.62 -5.11 11.94
CA CYS A 115 16.76 -4.69 11.13
C CYS A 115 16.66 -5.04 9.64
N LYS A 116 15.45 -5.21 9.08
CA LYS A 116 15.22 -5.52 7.65
C LYS A 116 15.94 -6.80 7.19
N LYS A 117 16.14 -7.77 8.11
CA LYS A 117 16.82 -9.03 7.82
C LYS A 117 16.01 -9.97 6.93
N GLY A 118 14.68 -9.83 6.92
CA GLY A 118 13.81 -10.57 6.03
C GLY A 118 13.88 -10.03 4.60
N THR A 119 13.96 -10.94 3.63
CA THR A 119 14.08 -10.65 2.19
C THR A 119 13.02 -11.41 1.39
N PRO A 120 12.75 -11.02 0.13
CA PRO A 120 11.86 -11.77 -0.76
C PRO A 120 12.26 -13.26 -0.87
N GLU A 121 13.55 -13.55 -0.92
CA GLU A 121 14.10 -14.92 -1.00
C GLU A 121 13.79 -15.72 0.26
N LEU A 122 13.95 -15.10 1.44
CA LEU A 122 13.56 -15.72 2.70
C LEU A 122 12.07 -16.03 2.71
N LEU A 123 11.23 -15.10 2.27
CA LEU A 123 9.77 -15.27 2.25
C LEU A 123 9.34 -16.41 1.30
N ALA A 124 9.99 -16.50 0.13
CA ALA A 124 9.75 -17.54 -0.86
C ALA A 124 10.08 -18.96 -0.36
N GLY A 125 10.92 -19.09 0.68
CA GLY A 125 11.16 -20.37 1.35
C GLY A 125 9.97 -20.87 2.19
N TYR A 126 8.99 -20.02 2.49
CA TYR A 126 7.82 -20.36 3.33
C TYR A 126 6.48 -20.27 2.59
N PHE A 127 6.37 -19.41 1.57
CA PHE A 127 5.12 -19.17 0.85
C PHE A 127 5.37 -19.04 -0.65
N ASP A 128 4.36 -19.38 -1.49
CA ASP A 128 4.38 -19.00 -2.92
C ASP A 128 4.42 -17.47 -3.03
N THR A 129 5.59 -16.94 -3.35
CA THR A 129 5.87 -15.51 -3.34
C THR A 129 6.08 -15.01 -4.77
N ARG A 130 5.29 -14.01 -5.15
CA ARG A 130 5.33 -13.36 -6.45
C ARG A 130 5.87 -11.95 -6.30
N ILE A 131 6.93 -11.65 -7.02
CA ILE A 131 7.56 -10.33 -7.02
C ILE A 131 7.00 -9.53 -8.19
N LEU A 132 6.38 -8.39 -7.89
CA LEU A 132 6.02 -7.42 -8.92
C LEU A 132 7.22 -6.48 -9.16
N PRO A 133 7.68 -6.34 -10.41
CA PRO A 133 8.66 -5.33 -10.77
C PRO A 133 8.18 -3.92 -10.40
N ALA A 134 9.13 -3.04 -10.09
CA ALA A 134 8.80 -1.66 -9.79
C ALA A 134 8.12 -0.99 -11.01
N VAL A 135 7.04 -0.27 -10.76
CA VAL A 135 6.37 0.53 -11.80
C VAL A 135 7.21 1.78 -12.08
N CYS A 136 7.46 2.03 -13.35
CA CYS A 136 8.09 3.27 -13.82
C CYS A 136 7.04 4.22 -14.40
N CYS A 137 7.27 5.53 -14.26
CA CYS A 137 6.49 6.53 -15.00
C CYS A 137 6.93 6.61 -16.46
N GLU A 138 6.26 7.44 -17.26
CA GLU A 138 6.53 7.63 -18.70
C GLU A 138 7.99 8.01 -18.98
N SER A 139 8.66 8.73 -18.08
CA SER A 139 10.09 9.07 -18.17
C SER A 139 11.04 7.90 -17.86
N GLY A 140 10.53 6.69 -17.58
CA GLY A 140 11.32 5.51 -17.23
C GLY A 140 11.78 5.44 -15.78
N GLU A 141 11.48 6.46 -14.97
CA GLU A 141 11.90 6.50 -13.56
C GLU A 141 10.92 5.76 -12.64
N VAL A 142 11.47 5.06 -11.64
CA VAL A 142 10.68 4.32 -10.65
C VAL A 142 9.73 5.24 -9.87
N VAL A 143 8.49 4.77 -9.69
CA VAL A 143 7.50 5.39 -8.82
C VAL A 143 7.67 4.87 -7.39
N SER A 144 7.87 5.77 -6.42
CA SER A 144 7.99 5.41 -5.00
C SER A 144 7.52 6.52 -4.06
N SER A 145 7.10 6.16 -2.84
CA SER A 145 6.78 7.15 -1.79
C SER A 145 7.96 8.07 -1.44
N THR A 146 9.21 7.63 -1.64
CA THR A 146 10.39 8.49 -1.43
C THR A 146 10.40 9.62 -2.45
N ARG A 147 10.23 9.30 -3.73
CA ARG A 147 10.20 10.26 -4.82
C ARG A 147 9.02 11.22 -4.70
N ILE A 148 7.85 10.70 -4.34
CA ILE A 148 6.65 11.53 -4.11
C ILE A 148 6.87 12.53 -2.98
N ARG A 149 7.47 12.12 -1.85
CA ARG A 149 7.84 13.05 -0.77
C ARG A 149 8.82 14.12 -1.25
N ALA A 150 9.83 13.74 -2.04
CA ALA A 150 10.81 14.69 -2.58
C ALA A 150 10.17 15.71 -3.52
N LEU A 151 9.27 15.28 -4.41
CA LEU A 151 8.52 16.16 -5.30
C LEU A 151 7.64 17.14 -4.52
N ARG A 152 6.90 16.65 -3.51
CA ARG A 152 6.08 17.49 -2.63
C ARG A 152 6.93 18.50 -1.86
N ALA A 153 8.08 18.10 -1.35
CA ALA A 153 9.00 19.01 -0.66
C ALA A 153 9.57 20.11 -1.59
N ALA A 154 9.74 19.80 -2.88
CA ALA A 154 10.17 20.74 -3.90
C ALA A 154 9.02 21.60 -4.49
N GLY A 155 7.79 21.50 -3.96
CA GLY A 155 6.63 22.21 -4.49
C GLY A 155 6.09 21.67 -5.83
N ARG A 156 6.61 20.53 -6.31
CA ARG A 156 6.23 19.89 -7.59
C ARG A 156 4.99 19.02 -7.42
N VAL A 157 3.87 19.64 -7.01
CA VAL A 157 2.63 18.96 -6.60
C VAL A 157 2.01 18.14 -7.74
N LEU A 158 1.86 18.72 -8.93
CA LEU A 158 1.25 18.04 -10.08
C LEU A 158 2.00 16.78 -10.50
N GLU A 159 3.33 16.78 -10.38
CA GLU A 159 4.14 15.61 -10.70
C GLU A 159 3.98 14.52 -9.64
N ALA A 160 3.92 14.90 -8.36
CA ALA A 160 3.61 13.96 -7.29
C ALA A 160 2.24 13.32 -7.48
N GLU A 161 1.22 14.09 -7.87
CA GLU A 161 -0.14 13.60 -8.15
C GLU A 161 -0.18 12.61 -9.33
N ARG A 162 0.58 12.87 -10.41
CA ARG A 162 0.71 11.94 -11.54
C ARG A 162 1.32 10.61 -11.10
N LEU A 163 2.36 10.64 -10.26
CA LEU A 163 2.98 9.42 -9.73
C LEU A 163 2.02 8.67 -8.78
N GLU A 164 1.19 9.39 -8.06
CA GLU A 164 0.16 8.83 -7.20
C GLU A 164 -0.96 8.14 -7.99
N GLY A 165 -1.39 8.73 -9.10
CA GLY A 165 -2.33 8.11 -10.04
C GLY A 165 -3.79 8.03 -9.53
N TRP A 166 -4.22 8.96 -8.67
CA TRP A 166 -5.59 9.00 -8.13
C TRP A 166 -6.54 9.92 -8.90
N SER A 167 -6.01 10.86 -9.68
CA SER A 167 -6.81 11.83 -10.45
C SER A 167 -7.69 11.19 -11.53
N GLU A 168 -7.32 9.99 -12.01
CA GLU A 168 -8.10 9.22 -12.98
C GLU A 168 -9.11 8.26 -12.33
N LEU A 169 -8.92 7.92 -11.05
CA LEU A 169 -9.71 6.91 -10.33
C LEU A 169 -10.80 7.50 -9.43
N LEU A 170 -10.65 8.76 -9.03
CA LEU A 170 -11.66 9.50 -8.27
C LEU A 170 -12.13 10.65 -9.13
N PRO A 171 -13.30 10.56 -9.81
CA PRO A 171 -13.83 11.72 -10.52
C PRO A 171 -14.01 12.84 -9.51
N PHE A 172 -13.28 13.92 -9.74
CA PHE A 172 -13.24 15.14 -8.95
C PHE A 172 -14.68 15.56 -8.57
N ARG A 173 -15.09 15.40 -7.30
CA ARG A 173 -16.26 16.12 -6.79
C ARG A 173 -15.89 17.59 -6.76
N ARG A 174 -16.21 18.34 -7.82
CA ARG A 174 -16.32 19.79 -7.71
C ARG A 174 -17.46 20.05 -6.73
N SER A 175 -17.14 20.64 -5.58
CA SER A 175 -18.11 21.33 -4.76
C SER A 175 -18.78 22.40 -5.62
N SER A 176 -20.07 22.24 -5.86
CA SER A 176 -20.95 23.27 -6.40
C SER A 176 -21.02 24.39 -5.38
N ASP A 177 -20.23 25.43 -5.60
CA ASP A 177 -20.42 26.74 -4.98
C ASP A 177 -21.61 27.39 -5.68
N ASN A 178 -22.80 27.17 -5.14
CA ASN A 178 -24.02 27.79 -5.64
C ASN A 178 -24.16 29.15 -4.95
N GLY A 179 -23.51 30.17 -5.52
CA GLY A 179 -23.73 31.57 -5.19
C GLY A 179 -25.15 31.97 -5.56
N GLY A 180 -26.09 31.74 -4.65
CA GLY A 180 -27.46 32.22 -4.76
C GLY A 180 -27.50 33.74 -4.67
N HIS A 181 -27.84 34.37 -5.79
CA HIS A 181 -28.28 35.76 -5.88
C HIS A 181 -29.46 35.99 -4.92
N HIS A 182 -29.28 36.82 -3.90
CA HIS A 182 -30.37 37.57 -3.30
C HIS A 182 -30.61 38.81 -4.18
N ALA A 183 -31.62 38.73 -5.05
CA ALA A 183 -32.24 39.92 -5.62
C ALA A 183 -33.23 40.48 -4.58
N THR A 184 -33.05 41.74 -4.24
CA THR A 184 -34.00 42.58 -3.50
C THR A 184 -34.78 43.40 -4.52
N ALA A 185 -36.12 43.34 -4.40
CA ALA A 185 -37.17 44.27 -4.83
C ALA A 185 -38.41 43.48 -5.24
#